data_AF-A0A958Y768-F1
#
_entry.id   AF-A0A958Y768-F1
#
_cell.length_a   1.000
_cell.length_b   1.000
_cell.length_c   1.000
_cell.angle_alpha   90.00
_cell.angle_beta   90.00
_cell.angle_gamma   90.00
#
_symmetry.space_group_name_H-M   'P 1'
#
loop_
_entity.id
_entity.type
_entity.pdbx_description
1 polymer ?
#
loop_
_entity_poly.entity_id
_entity_poly.type
_entity_poly.pdbx_seq_one_letter_code
_entity_poly.pdbx_strand_id
1 'polypeptide(L)'
;AMNVFTAVLIIACPCAIALAAPFTLGNMLRIFGKLKFYVKNASVLEQLAKINTIVFDKTGTITSGKKNQAIYDGTLLSVDEEILLKNSLRGSNHPLSRTLYDVLNEHNIISLDYFEEIPGKGIQATYNKKQIKIGSAKFVGAHTDKAVLSTSVHMSVDNEYKGKFTFFNNYRKGLSKLFNKLRKNYD
;
A
#
# COMPACT_ATOMS: atom_id res chain seq x y z
N ALA A 1 -59.90 18.49 -36.58
CA ALA A 1 -58.95 17.35 -36.57
C ALA A 1 -57.52 17.80 -36.23
N MET A 2 -56.90 18.67 -37.03
CA MET A 2 -55.49 19.08 -36.83
C MET A 2 -55.20 19.69 -35.44
N ASN A 3 -56.08 20.56 -34.94
CA ASN A 3 -55.92 21.19 -33.61
C ASN A 3 -55.98 20.20 -32.44
N VAL A 4 -56.75 19.11 -32.59
CA VAL A 4 -56.86 18.07 -31.55
C VAL A 4 -55.59 17.20 -31.56
N PHE A 5 -55.09 16.87 -32.75
CA PHE A 5 -53.85 16.12 -32.91
C PHE A 5 -52.64 16.85 -32.30
N THR A 6 -52.49 18.15 -32.56
CA THR A 6 -51.39 18.94 -31.98
C THR A 6 -51.49 19.08 -30.46
N ALA A 7 -52.69 19.28 -29.91
CA ALA A 7 -52.89 19.33 -28.46
C ALA A 7 -52.49 18.03 -27.75
N VAL A 8 -52.80 16.87 -28.34
CA VAL A 8 -52.43 15.55 -27.80
C VAL A 8 -50.90 15.38 -27.79
N LEU A 9 -50.18 15.83 -28.82
CA LEU A 9 -48.72 15.76 -28.84
C LEU A 9 -48.07 16.68 -27.79
N ILE A 10 -48.62 17.87 -27.56
CA ILE A 10 -48.11 18.81 -26.56
C ILE A 10 -48.27 18.24 -25.15
N ILE A 11 -49.47 17.72 -24.81
CA ILE A 11 -49.73 17.17 -23.48
C ILE A 11 -48.99 15.84 -23.24
N ALA A 12 -48.68 15.09 -24.31
CA ALA A 12 -47.92 13.85 -24.22
C ALA A 12 -46.42 14.08 -23.95
N CYS A 13 -45.91 15.31 -24.04
CA CYS A 13 -44.50 15.60 -23.76
C CYS A 13 -44.17 15.31 -22.29
N PRO A 14 -43.29 14.34 -21.99
CA PRO A 14 -43.09 13.85 -20.64
C PRO A 14 -42.02 14.67 -19.89
N CYS A 15 -42.22 15.98 -19.75
CA CYS A 15 -41.26 16.91 -19.13
C CYS A 15 -40.80 16.47 -17.72
N ALA A 16 -41.72 15.96 -16.91
CA ALA A 16 -41.42 15.49 -15.55
C ALA A 16 -40.49 14.26 -15.55
N ILE A 17 -40.73 13.31 -16.47
CA ILE A 17 -39.90 12.10 -16.60
C ILE A 17 -38.50 12.48 -17.08
N ALA A 18 -38.39 13.42 -18.02
CA ALA A 18 -37.11 13.90 -18.53
C ALA A 18 -36.24 14.56 -17.44
N LEU A 19 -36.86 15.23 -16.45
CA LEU A 19 -36.14 15.90 -15.36
C LEU A 19 -35.87 15.01 -14.14
N ALA A 20 -36.62 13.92 -13.96
CA ALA A 20 -36.53 13.07 -12.78
C ALA A 20 -35.12 12.47 -12.59
N ALA A 21 -34.54 11.89 -13.65
CA ALA A 21 -33.22 11.28 -13.62
C ALA A 21 -32.07 12.29 -13.35
N PRO A 22 -31.94 13.41 -14.10
CA PRO A 22 -30.85 14.36 -13.85
C PRO A 22 -30.95 15.01 -12.47
N PHE A 23 -32.15 15.31 -11.98
CA PHE A 23 -32.33 15.86 -10.62
C PHE A 23 -31.93 14.87 -9.54
N THR A 24 -32.34 13.60 -9.68
CA THR A 24 -32.04 12.53 -8.71
C THR A 24 -30.55 12.24 -8.67
N LEU A 25 -29.94 11.94 -9.83
CA LEU A 25 -28.53 11.58 -9.91
C LEU A 25 -27.62 12.77 -9.56
N GLY A 26 -27.99 13.99 -9.96
CA GLY A 26 -27.28 15.20 -9.55
C GLY A 26 -27.26 15.40 -8.03
N ASN A 27 -28.38 15.16 -7.36
CA ASN A 27 -28.44 15.19 -5.90
C ASN A 27 -27.64 14.06 -5.24
N MET A 28 -27.67 12.84 -5.80
CA MET A 28 -26.86 11.72 -5.30
C MET A 28 -25.36 12.03 -5.37
N LEU A 29 -24.87 12.60 -6.47
CA LEU A 29 -23.47 13.03 -6.60
C LEU A 29 -23.10 14.02 -5.50
N ARG A 30 -23.97 15.00 -5.21
CA ARG A 30 -23.77 15.98 -4.13
C ARG A 30 -23.73 15.31 -2.76
N ILE A 31 -24.65 14.40 -2.46
CA ILE A 31 -24.70 13.67 -1.18
C ILE A 31 -23.43 12.83 -0.99
N PHE A 32 -23.03 12.08 -2.01
CA PHE A 32 -21.84 11.25 -1.98
C PHE A 32 -20.55 12.07 -1.83
N GLY A 33 -20.46 13.21 -2.52
CA GLY A 33 -19.36 14.16 -2.33
C GLY A 33 -19.23 14.66 -0.89
N LYS A 34 -20.35 14.96 -0.21
CA LYS A 34 -20.35 15.31 1.22
C LYS A 34 -19.89 14.16 2.13
N LEU A 35 -20.07 12.91 1.69
CA LEU A 35 -19.61 11.70 2.37
C LEU A 35 -18.20 11.27 1.94
N LYS A 36 -17.47 12.11 1.19
CA LYS A 36 -16.12 11.83 0.64
C LYS A 36 -16.07 10.63 -0.32
N PHE A 37 -17.20 10.30 -0.94
CA PHE A 37 -17.30 9.32 -2.02
C PHE A 37 -17.46 10.06 -3.35
N TYR A 38 -16.34 10.21 -4.08
CA TYR A 38 -16.32 11.04 -5.29
C TYR A 38 -16.57 10.18 -6.52
N VAL A 39 -17.78 10.32 -7.08
CA VAL A 39 -18.17 9.63 -8.32
C VAL A 39 -17.94 10.57 -9.50
N LYS A 40 -17.31 10.07 -10.56
CA LYS A 40 -16.91 10.88 -11.72
C LYS A 40 -18.10 11.52 -12.44
N ASN A 41 -19.21 10.81 -12.58
CA ASN A 41 -20.44 11.29 -13.23
C ASN A 41 -21.66 10.44 -12.81
N ALA A 42 -22.84 10.88 -13.24
CA ALA A 42 -24.12 10.26 -12.89
C ALA A 42 -24.25 8.81 -13.40
N SER A 43 -23.75 8.50 -14.60
CA SER A 43 -23.89 7.16 -15.19
C SER A 43 -23.14 6.08 -14.42
N VAL A 44 -22.04 6.43 -13.73
CA VAL A 44 -21.33 5.50 -12.84
C VAL A 44 -22.22 5.07 -11.66
N LEU A 45 -23.13 5.91 -11.17
CA LEU A 45 -24.05 5.52 -10.09
C LEU A 45 -24.99 4.39 -10.53
N GLU A 46 -25.52 4.50 -11.75
CA GLU A 46 -26.41 3.49 -12.31
C GLU A 46 -25.69 2.17 -12.57
N GLN A 47 -24.42 2.24 -12.99
CA GLN A 47 -23.57 1.06 -13.14
C GLN A 47 -23.26 0.42 -11.79
N LEU A 48 -22.88 1.22 -10.78
CA LEU A 48 -22.61 0.75 -9.42
C LEU A 48 -23.84 0.08 -8.79
N ALA A 49 -25.05 0.52 -9.12
CA ALA A 49 -26.27 -0.12 -8.63
C ALA A 49 -26.51 -1.53 -9.20
N LYS A 50 -25.86 -1.88 -10.31
CA LYS A 50 -26.02 -3.16 -11.03
C LYS A 50 -24.88 -4.15 -10.79
N ILE A 51 -23.79 -3.74 -10.15
CA ILE A 51 -22.65 -4.63 -9.92
C ILE A 51 -23.02 -5.73 -8.92
N ASN A 52 -22.47 -6.91 -9.12
CA ASN A 52 -22.58 -8.07 -8.23
C ASN A 52 -21.22 -8.55 -7.72
N THR A 53 -20.12 -8.15 -8.35
CA THR A 53 -18.75 -8.57 -7.99
C THR A 53 -17.88 -7.34 -7.72
N ILE A 54 -17.05 -7.41 -6.68
CA ILE A 54 -16.09 -6.35 -6.34
C ILE A 54 -14.68 -6.95 -6.30
N VAL A 55 -13.84 -6.55 -7.24
CA VAL A 55 -12.42 -6.93 -7.25
C VAL A 55 -11.60 -5.83 -6.59
N PHE A 56 -10.87 -6.20 -5.55
CA PHE A 56 -10.01 -5.27 -4.83
C PHE A 56 -8.57 -5.41 -5.27
N ASP A 57 -7.94 -4.27 -5.58
CA ASP A 57 -6.49 -4.19 -5.59
C ASP A 57 -5.94 -4.28 -4.14
N LYS A 58 -4.80 -4.94 -3.95
CA LYS A 58 -4.22 -5.10 -2.61
C LYS A 58 -3.44 -3.87 -2.19
N THR A 59 -2.51 -3.42 -3.03
CA THR A 59 -1.50 -2.44 -2.66
C THR A 59 -2.09 -1.03 -2.65
N GLY A 60 -2.08 -0.37 -1.49
CA GLY A 60 -2.61 0.99 -1.36
C GLY A 60 -4.14 1.08 -1.30
N THR A 61 -4.86 0.04 -1.72
CA THR A 61 -6.32 -0.07 -1.59
C THR A 61 -6.72 -0.83 -0.32
N ILE A 62 -6.42 -2.14 -0.22
CA ILE A 62 -6.67 -2.93 1.00
C ILE A 62 -5.60 -2.63 2.06
N THR A 63 -4.33 -2.56 1.65
CA THR A 63 -3.23 -2.26 2.55
C THR A 63 -3.18 -0.76 2.82
N SER A 64 -2.79 -0.40 4.04
CA SER A 64 -2.50 0.98 4.38
C SER A 64 -1.08 1.32 3.91
N GLY A 65 -0.89 2.47 3.26
CA GLY A 65 0.45 2.98 2.94
C GLY A 65 1.21 3.52 4.16
N LYS A 66 0.68 3.37 5.38
CA LYS A 66 1.31 3.87 6.60
C LYS A 66 2.13 2.75 7.26
N LYS A 67 3.43 3.01 7.41
CA LYS A 67 4.44 2.23 8.15
C LYS A 67 4.23 0.72 8.06
N ASN A 68 4.73 0.13 6.98
CA ASN A 68 4.95 -1.31 6.94
C ASN A 68 5.77 -1.69 8.17
N GLN A 69 5.29 -2.67 8.94
CA GLN A 69 6.00 -3.14 10.11
C GLN A 69 7.08 -4.11 9.66
N ALA A 70 8.30 -3.90 10.14
CA ALA A 70 9.38 -4.85 10.02
C ALA A 70 9.67 -5.42 11.41
N ILE A 71 9.67 -6.75 11.51
CA ILE A 71 10.05 -7.45 12.74
C ILE A 71 11.44 -8.03 12.52
N TYR A 72 12.36 -7.71 13.42
CA TYR A 72 13.71 -8.29 13.45
C TYR A 72 13.69 -9.64 14.16
N ASP A 73 14.31 -10.63 13.53
CA ASP A 73 14.48 -12.00 14.03
C ASP A 73 15.95 -12.39 13.85
N GLY A 74 16.69 -12.51 14.95
CA GLY A 74 18.14 -12.69 14.95
C GLY A 74 18.83 -12.49 16.29
N THR A 75 20.15 -12.47 16.26
CA THR A 75 21.00 -12.14 17.40
C THR A 75 20.82 -10.68 17.80
N LEU A 76 20.92 -10.38 19.09
CA LEU A 76 20.86 -9.01 19.61
C LEU A 76 21.96 -8.15 18.97
N LEU A 77 21.58 -6.98 18.45
CA LEU A 77 22.52 -6.02 17.87
C LEU A 77 23.11 -5.15 18.98
N SER A 78 24.41 -4.89 18.90
CA SER A 78 25.06 -3.85 19.68
C SER A 78 24.67 -2.47 19.17
N VAL A 79 24.80 -1.44 20.02
CA VAL A 79 24.49 -0.05 19.66
C VAL A 79 25.25 0.41 18.41
N ASP A 80 26.52 0.00 18.28
CA ASP A 80 27.33 0.29 17.09
C ASP A 80 26.75 -0.34 15.81
N GLU A 81 26.25 -1.57 15.90
CA GLU A 81 25.65 -2.28 14.77
C GLU A 81 24.32 -1.66 14.37
N GLU A 82 23.51 -1.19 15.34
CA GLU A 82 22.27 -0.46 15.08
C GLU A 82 22.53 0.89 14.38
N ILE A 83 23.53 1.64 14.84
CA ILE A 83 23.96 2.90 14.21
C ILE A 83 24.43 2.63 12.77
N LEU A 84 25.27 1.62 12.58
CA LEU A 84 25.78 1.24 11.27
C LEU A 84 24.65 0.78 10.34
N LEU A 85 23.72 -0.03 10.82
CA LEU A 85 22.53 -0.47 10.10
C LEU A 85 21.69 0.73 9.65
N LYS A 86 21.33 1.64 10.54
CA LYS A 86 20.48 2.80 10.20
C LYS A 86 21.15 3.71 9.18
N ASN A 87 22.45 3.99 9.34
CA ASN A 87 23.18 4.83 8.38
C ASN A 87 23.41 4.15 7.04
N SER A 88 23.57 2.82 6.99
CA SER A 88 23.63 2.05 5.74
C SER A 88 22.30 2.13 4.98
N LEU A 89 21.17 2.00 5.68
CA LEU A 89 19.84 2.11 5.08
C LEU A 89 19.54 3.53 4.58
N ARG A 90 20.09 4.56 5.23
CA ARG A 90 19.92 5.97 4.84
C ARG A 90 20.44 6.25 3.43
N GLY A 91 21.51 5.56 3.01
CA GLY A 91 22.15 5.72 1.70
C GLY A 91 21.37 5.12 0.53
N SER A 92 20.43 4.19 0.75
CA SER A 92 19.68 3.52 -0.31
C SER A 92 18.31 4.15 -0.56
N ASN A 93 17.92 4.22 -1.83
CA ASN A 93 16.59 4.67 -2.26
C ASN A 93 15.58 3.54 -2.41
N HIS A 94 15.96 2.30 -2.13
CA HIS A 94 15.06 1.16 -2.25
C HIS A 94 13.90 1.25 -1.23
N PRO A 95 12.63 0.98 -1.63
CA PRO A 95 11.47 1.12 -0.74
C PRO A 95 11.57 0.33 0.57
N LEU A 96 12.17 -0.86 0.54
CA LEU A 96 12.39 -1.66 1.76
C LEU A 96 13.44 -1.03 2.67
N SER A 97 14.49 -0.42 2.12
CA SER A 97 15.52 0.27 2.90
C SER A 97 14.94 1.49 3.59
N ARG A 98 14.14 2.29 2.87
CA ARG A 98 13.41 3.43 3.43
C ARG A 98 12.43 3.00 4.52
N THR A 99 11.68 1.92 4.28
CA THR A 99 10.77 1.36 5.28
C THR A 99 11.51 0.95 6.56
N LEU A 100 12.66 0.26 6.45
CA LEU A 100 13.45 -0.12 7.63
C LEU A 100 14.03 1.09 8.35
N TYR A 101 14.55 2.06 7.61
CA TYR A 101 15.08 3.30 8.17
C TYR A 101 14.04 4.02 9.04
N ASP A 102 12.78 4.08 8.59
CA ASP A 102 11.66 4.72 9.28
C ASP A 102 11.13 3.93 10.51
N VAL A 103 11.42 2.62 10.58
CA VAL A 103 10.98 1.73 11.66
C VAL A 103 12.03 1.62 12.76
N LEU A 104 13.32 1.73 12.41
CA LEU A 104 14.42 1.68 13.38
C LEU A 104 14.48 2.95 14.26
N ASN A 105 14.99 2.79 15.47
CA ASN A 105 15.18 3.88 16.43
C ASN A 105 16.06 4.99 15.85
N GLU A 106 15.85 6.22 16.30
CA GLU A 106 16.73 7.33 15.92
C GLU A 106 18.12 7.13 16.50
N HIS A 107 19.12 7.32 15.65
CA HIS A 107 20.53 7.22 16.01
C HIS A 107 21.29 8.39 15.38
N ASN A 108 22.48 8.66 15.90
CA ASN A 108 23.34 9.71 15.34
C ASN A 108 23.66 9.42 13.87
N ILE A 109 23.62 10.49 13.08
CA ILE A 109 24.04 10.45 11.68
C ILE A 109 25.57 10.37 11.65
N ILE A 110 26.10 9.36 10.97
CA ILE A 110 27.53 9.17 10.74
C ILE A 110 27.84 9.17 9.24
N SER A 111 29.09 9.50 8.89
CA SER A 111 29.61 9.28 7.54
C SER A 111 30.19 7.88 7.46
N LEU A 112 29.78 7.12 6.44
CA LEU A 112 30.32 5.78 6.19
C LEU A 112 31.67 5.90 5.49
N ASP A 113 32.61 5.01 5.81
CA ASP A 113 33.92 4.93 5.14
C ASP A 113 33.75 4.37 3.72
N TYR A 114 32.79 3.48 3.56
CA TYR A 114 32.45 2.84 2.29
C TYR A 114 30.95 2.55 2.23
N PHE A 115 30.36 2.76 1.06
CA PHE A 115 28.97 2.42 0.76
C PHE A 115 28.85 2.00 -0.69
N GLU A 116 28.21 0.85 -0.93
CA GLU A 116 27.88 0.34 -2.25
C GLU A 116 26.49 -0.31 -2.22
N GLU A 117 25.64 0.05 -3.19
CA GLU A 117 24.36 -0.61 -3.42
C GLU A 117 24.48 -1.49 -4.67
N ILE A 118 24.39 -2.80 -4.49
CA ILE A 118 24.55 -3.80 -5.54
C ILE A 118 23.16 -4.22 -6.03
N PRO A 119 22.77 -3.86 -7.27
CA PRO A 119 21.45 -4.13 -7.80
C PRO A 119 21.08 -5.62 -7.75
N GLY A 120 19.87 -5.91 -7.27
CA GLY A 120 19.35 -7.28 -7.14
C GLY A 120 19.98 -8.12 -6.02
N LYS A 121 20.95 -7.59 -5.27
CA LYS A 121 21.58 -8.30 -4.14
C LYS A 121 21.33 -7.62 -2.80
N GLY A 122 21.73 -6.35 -2.65
CA GLY A 122 21.71 -5.67 -1.36
C GLY A 122 22.67 -4.49 -1.28
N ILE A 123 22.91 -4.03 -0.06
CA ILE A 123 23.77 -2.91 0.30
C ILE A 123 24.96 -3.46 1.10
N GLN A 124 26.15 -2.93 0.82
CA GLN A 124 27.35 -3.15 1.60
C GLN A 124 27.88 -1.80 2.11
N ALA A 125 28.23 -1.74 3.39
CA ALA A 125 28.79 -0.54 3.97
C ALA A 125 29.87 -0.87 5.01
N THR A 126 30.77 0.08 5.26
CA THR A 126 31.82 -0.05 6.27
C THR A 126 31.92 1.22 7.10
N TYR A 127 32.13 1.06 8.40
CA TYR A 127 32.41 2.14 9.33
C TYR A 127 33.32 1.63 10.46
N ASN A 128 34.40 2.35 10.78
CA ASN A 128 35.33 1.96 11.85
C ASN A 128 35.84 0.51 11.72
N LYS A 129 36.17 0.10 10.49
CA LYS A 129 36.58 -1.27 10.12
C LYS A 129 35.52 -2.37 10.28
N LYS A 130 34.32 -2.06 10.77
CA LYS A 130 33.18 -2.99 10.80
C LYS A 130 32.47 -2.96 9.45
N GLN A 131 32.28 -4.13 8.84
CA GLN A 131 31.58 -4.27 7.57
C GLN A 131 30.18 -4.82 7.80
N ILE A 132 29.16 -4.18 7.20
CA ILE A 132 27.79 -4.66 7.19
C ILE A 132 27.35 -4.99 5.76
N LYS A 133 26.57 -6.06 5.62
CA LYS A 133 25.84 -6.41 4.39
C LYS A 133 24.36 -6.56 4.72
N ILE A 134 23.50 -5.96 3.90
CA ILE A 134 22.04 -5.97 4.07
C ILE A 134 21.40 -6.35 2.73
N GLY A 135 20.61 -7.41 2.66
CA GLY A 135 19.97 -7.77 1.38
C GLY A 135 19.39 -9.17 1.33
N SER A 136 19.51 -9.82 0.17
CA SER A 136 19.06 -11.20 -0.02
C SER A 136 19.85 -12.19 0.84
N ALA A 137 19.23 -13.32 1.21
CA ALA A 137 19.87 -14.37 2.01
C ALA A 137 21.21 -14.84 1.39
N LYS A 138 21.24 -15.03 0.07
CA LYS A 138 22.44 -15.42 -0.68
C LYS A 138 23.56 -14.38 -0.58
N PHE A 139 23.22 -13.09 -0.55
CA PHE A 139 24.20 -12.01 -0.51
C PHE A 139 24.90 -11.89 0.85
N VAL A 140 24.17 -12.12 1.94
CA VAL A 140 24.70 -12.04 3.31
C VAL A 140 25.26 -13.37 3.83
N GLY A 141 25.29 -14.42 3.00
CA GLY A 141 25.78 -15.75 3.38
C GLY A 141 24.85 -16.55 4.29
N ALA A 142 23.54 -16.25 4.29
CA ALA A 142 22.55 -16.98 5.08
C ALA A 142 22.11 -18.26 4.38
N HIS A 143 22.27 -19.41 5.05
CA HIS A 143 21.64 -20.66 4.64
C HIS A 143 20.14 -20.59 4.98
N THR A 144 19.29 -20.52 3.96
CA THR A 144 17.83 -20.45 4.13
C THR A 144 17.19 -21.72 3.58
N ASP A 145 16.81 -22.65 4.48
CA ASP A 145 16.20 -23.93 4.13
C ASP A 145 14.69 -23.86 3.82
N LYS A 146 14.06 -22.67 3.91
CA LYS A 146 12.62 -22.52 3.71
C LYS A 146 12.29 -21.29 2.88
N ALA A 147 11.55 -21.52 1.79
CA ALA A 147 10.87 -20.47 1.04
C ALA A 147 9.75 -19.89 1.91
N VAL A 148 10.07 -18.87 2.72
CA VAL A 148 9.04 -18.12 3.43
C VAL A 148 8.36 -17.19 2.43
N LEU A 149 7.02 -17.26 2.34
CA LEU A 149 6.20 -16.40 1.45
C LEU A 149 6.19 -14.92 1.85
N SER A 150 6.98 -14.52 2.85
CA SER A 150 7.08 -13.14 3.33
C SER A 150 8.31 -12.46 2.73
N THR A 151 8.16 -11.19 2.37
CA THR A 151 9.30 -10.35 2.00
C THR A 151 10.22 -10.20 3.22
N SER A 152 11.47 -10.62 3.08
CA SER A 152 12.48 -10.54 4.15
C SER A 152 13.78 -9.95 3.62
N VAL A 153 14.44 -9.15 4.47
CA VAL A 153 15.77 -8.58 4.23
C VAL A 153 16.70 -9.08 5.31
N HIS A 154 17.83 -9.66 4.93
CA HIS A 154 18.79 -10.27 5.83
C HIS A 154 19.96 -9.32 6.10
N MET A 155 20.64 -9.51 7.23
CA MET A 155 21.85 -8.75 7.55
C MET A 155 22.96 -9.62 8.15
N SER A 156 24.19 -9.24 7.85
CA SER A 156 25.42 -9.80 8.44
C SER A 156 26.38 -8.68 8.79
N VAL A 157 27.14 -8.85 9.87
CA VAL A 157 28.23 -7.94 10.29
C VAL A 157 29.51 -8.76 10.36
N ASP A 158 30.58 -8.28 9.74
CA ASP A 158 31.90 -8.94 9.69
C ASP A 158 31.82 -10.42 9.22
N ASN A 159 30.95 -10.67 8.22
CA ASN A 159 30.59 -12.00 7.69
C ASN A 159 29.91 -12.96 8.68
N GLU A 160 29.53 -12.49 9.87
CA GLU A 160 28.67 -13.22 10.79
C GLU A 160 27.20 -12.87 10.52
N TYR A 161 26.37 -13.88 10.27
CA TYR A 161 24.94 -13.68 10.06
C TYR A 161 24.26 -13.26 11.36
N LYS A 162 23.64 -12.08 11.38
CA LYS A 162 22.96 -11.55 12.58
C LYS A 162 21.48 -11.86 12.58
N GLY A 163 20.80 -11.77 11.44
CA GLY A 163 19.36 -11.99 11.40
C GLY A 163 18.66 -11.51 10.14
N LYS A 164 17.34 -11.46 10.22
CA LYS A 164 16.45 -10.97 9.15
C LYS A 164 15.38 -10.03 9.68
N PHE A 165 14.99 -9.10 8.83
CA PHE A 165 13.79 -8.28 8.98
C PHE A 165 12.70 -8.87 8.11
N THR A 166 11.55 -9.18 8.70
CA THR A 166 10.37 -9.66 7.97
C THR A 166 9.34 -8.54 7.87
N PHE A 167 8.93 -8.23 6.64
CA PHE A 167 7.97 -7.16 6.37
C PHE A 167 6.54 -7.69 6.36
N PHE A 168 5.67 -7.01 7.08
CA PHE A 168 4.24 -7.30 7.11
C PHE A 168 3.47 -6.14 6.51
N ASN A 169 2.59 -6.48 5.56
CA ASN A 169 1.63 -5.52 5.04
C ASN A 169 0.56 -5.26 6.10
N ASN A 170 0.40 -4.01 6.49
CA ASN A 170 -0.67 -3.63 7.42
C ASN A 170 -1.97 -3.39 6.64
N TYR A 171 -3.02 -4.10 7.00
CA TYR A 171 -4.35 -3.95 6.39
C TYR A 171 -5.08 -2.74 6.98
N ARG A 172 -5.89 -2.05 6.16
CA ARG A 172 -6.67 -0.89 6.62
C ARG A 172 -7.65 -1.29 7.74
N LYS A 173 -7.82 -0.39 8.72
CA LYS A 173 -8.79 -0.58 9.81
C LYS A 173 -10.20 -0.78 9.25
N GLY A 174 -10.95 -1.73 9.82
CA GLY A 174 -12.33 -2.01 9.43
C GLY A 174 -12.50 -2.88 8.19
N LEU A 175 -11.42 -3.34 7.56
CA LEU A 175 -11.47 -4.20 6.36
C LEU A 175 -12.28 -5.48 6.58
N SER A 176 -12.05 -6.20 7.69
CA SER A 176 -12.78 -7.43 7.99
C SER A 176 -14.29 -7.17 8.13
N LYS A 177 -14.67 -6.05 8.76
CA LYS A 177 -16.08 -5.65 8.88
C LYS A 177 -16.67 -5.29 7.51
N LEU A 178 -15.90 -4.63 6.64
CA LEU A 178 -16.30 -4.32 5.28
C LEU A 178 -16.56 -5.59 4.47
N PHE A 179 -15.61 -6.53 4.44
CA PHE A 179 -15.76 -7.80 3.72
C PHE A 179 -16.92 -8.64 4.24
N ASN A 180 -17.11 -8.70 5.56
CA ASN A 180 -18.27 -9.40 6.13
C ASN A 180 -19.61 -8.75 5.76
N LYS A 181 -19.63 -7.44 5.48
CA LYS A 181 -20.83 -6.74 4.99
C LYS A 181 -21.04 -6.97 3.49
N LEU A 182 -19.98 -6.89 2.70
CA LEU A 182 -20.06 -7.04 1.24
C LEU A 182 -20.40 -8.48 0.83
N ARG A 183 -19.81 -9.50 1.47
CA ARG A 183 -20.05 -10.92 1.18
C ARG A 183 -21.53 -11.33 1.26
N LYS A 184 -22.38 -10.56 1.96
CA LYS A 184 -23.83 -10.84 2.03
C LYS A 184 -24.55 -10.60 0.71
N ASN A 185 -24.05 -9.65 -0.10
CA ASN A 185 -24.76 -9.11 -1.25
C ASN A 185 -23.93 -9.16 -2.56
N TYR A 186 -22.64 -9.49 -2.47
CA TYR A 186 -21.70 -9.48 -3.59
C TYR A 186 -20.88 -10.77 -3.56
N ASP A 187 -20.58 -11.28 -4.76
CA ASP A 187 -19.68 -12.41 -5.00
C ASP A 187 -18.21 -12.02 -4.75
#